data_AF-A0A3N5GJQ6-F1
#
_entry.id   AF-A0A3N5GJQ6-F1
#
_cell.length_a   1.000
_cell.length_b   1.000
_cell.length_c   1.000
_cell.angle_alpha   90.00
_cell.angle_beta   90.00
_cell.angle_gamma   90.00
#
_symmetry.space_group_name_H-M   'P 1'
#
loop_
_entity.id
_entity.type
_entity.pdbx_description
1 polymer ?
#
loop_
_entity_poly.entity_id
_entity_poly.type
_entity_poly.pdbx_seq_one_letter_code
_entity_poly.pdbx_strand_id
1 'polypeptide(L)'
;MPATVRPLTPRPTPPRQSQPPPPRSRRPFRDNPRLILVGIVLLLVALVAILAIARGSVGLSPDFLSEFVLYALSAADLTMLVALIFVLARNIVKLLVERRRALPFARFRAKLVFALLGMTLIPALLVLIVGSELIRNSVDRWFNAPMDDVISSANAIASDYYHEREVFVDESAARVASLLSRVDLATADVTAVRDLLLPEITQRRVQMIEVYRVVEQPGQDPTVTPLVDVVAPSLPPGHTKAVADRLAARSVSGGDKRTRE
;
A
#
# COMPACT_ATOMS: atom_id res chain seq x y z
N MET A 1 -43.66 -86.59 -84.09
CA MET A 1 -43.70 -85.93 -82.76
C MET A 1 -42.28 -85.81 -82.21
N PRO A 2 -42.00 -84.81 -81.38
CA PRO A 2 -40.77 -84.02 -81.34
C PRO A 2 -39.81 -84.41 -80.19
N ALA A 3 -38.59 -83.87 -80.22
CA ALA A 3 -37.90 -83.34 -79.03
C ALA A 3 -36.81 -82.36 -79.47
N THR A 4 -37.19 -81.08 -79.59
CA THR A 4 -36.28 -79.95 -79.76
C THR A 4 -35.90 -79.43 -78.38
N VAL A 5 -34.61 -79.38 -78.05
CA VAL A 5 -34.08 -78.70 -76.86
C VAL A 5 -32.81 -77.95 -77.30
N ARG A 6 -32.94 -76.72 -77.81
CA ARG A 6 -32.83 -75.42 -77.13
C ARG A 6 -31.41 -75.14 -76.56
N PRO A 7 -30.60 -74.28 -77.21
CA PRO A 7 -29.26 -73.95 -76.75
C PRO A 7 -29.28 -73.06 -75.50
N LEU A 8 -28.33 -73.31 -74.59
CA LEU A 8 -28.12 -72.58 -73.33
C LEU A 8 -27.54 -71.19 -73.61
N THR A 9 -28.31 -70.15 -73.31
CA THR A 9 -27.81 -68.76 -73.20
C THR A 9 -27.01 -68.58 -71.90
N PRO A 10 -25.92 -67.80 -71.91
CA PRO A 10 -25.17 -67.51 -70.70
C PRO A 10 -26.01 -66.68 -69.72
N ARG A 11 -26.03 -67.11 -68.46
CA ARG A 11 -26.69 -66.40 -67.35
C ARG A 11 -26.09 -65.00 -67.19
N PRO A 12 -26.90 -63.94 -67.01
CA PRO A 12 -26.38 -62.65 -66.61
C PRO A 12 -25.79 -62.76 -65.19
N THR A 13 -24.52 -62.41 -65.04
CA THR A 13 -23.86 -62.21 -63.75
C THR A 13 -24.68 -61.22 -62.91
N PRO A 14 -24.99 -61.51 -61.64
CA PRO A 14 -25.69 -60.54 -60.79
C PRO A 14 -24.83 -59.28 -60.66
N PRO A 15 -25.42 -58.08 -60.58
CA PRO A 15 -24.68 -56.87 -60.31
C PRO A 15 -23.94 -57.06 -58.99
N ARG A 16 -22.61 -56.87 -59.03
CA ARG A 16 -21.75 -56.85 -57.86
C ARG A 16 -22.31 -55.80 -56.91
N GLN A 17 -23.00 -56.22 -55.86
CA GLN A 17 -23.44 -55.32 -54.80
C GLN A 17 -22.19 -54.63 -54.28
N SER A 18 -22.09 -53.33 -54.54
CA SER A 18 -21.09 -52.45 -53.98
C SER A 18 -21.28 -52.49 -52.46
N GLN A 19 -20.49 -53.35 -51.82
CA GLN A 19 -20.36 -53.40 -50.37
C GLN A 19 -20.14 -51.96 -49.88
N PRO A 20 -20.99 -51.43 -48.98
CA PRO A 20 -20.80 -50.08 -48.47
C PRO A 20 -19.38 -50.01 -47.88
N PRO A 21 -18.61 -48.95 -48.15
CA PRO A 21 -17.25 -48.84 -47.64
C PRO A 21 -17.30 -49.00 -46.12
N PRO A 22 -16.32 -49.72 -45.52
CA PRO A 22 -16.31 -49.93 -44.08
C PRO A 22 -16.41 -48.57 -43.37
N PRO A 23 -17.14 -48.46 -42.25
CA PRO A 23 -17.24 -47.21 -41.51
C PRO A 23 -15.82 -46.76 -41.20
N ARG A 24 -15.41 -45.63 -41.79
CA ARG A 24 -14.11 -45.02 -41.52
C ARG A 24 -14.06 -44.79 -40.02
N SER A 25 -13.24 -45.58 -39.33
CA SER A 25 -12.98 -45.38 -37.91
C SER A 25 -12.55 -43.92 -37.72
N ARG A 26 -13.40 -43.14 -37.06
CA ARG A 26 -13.03 -41.80 -36.58
C ARG A 26 -11.84 -42.03 -35.67
N ARG A 27 -10.64 -41.80 -36.19
CA ARG A 27 -9.40 -41.90 -35.43
C ARG A 27 -9.59 -41.06 -34.17
N PRO A 28 -9.40 -41.62 -32.96
CA PRO A 28 -9.57 -40.87 -31.74
C PRO A 28 -8.58 -39.71 -31.77
N PHE A 29 -9.14 -38.54 -31.56
CA PHE A 29 -8.47 -37.26 -31.50
C PHE A 29 -7.33 -37.38 -30.46
N ARG A 30 -6.10 -37.57 -30.93
CA ARG A 30 -4.92 -37.49 -30.06
C ARG A 30 -4.71 -36.01 -29.76
N ASP A 31 -5.46 -35.53 -28.76
CA ASP A 31 -5.02 -34.42 -27.93
C ASP A 31 -3.60 -34.73 -27.49
N ASN A 32 -2.68 -33.78 -27.55
CA ASN A 32 -1.33 -33.96 -27.04
C ASN A 32 -1.34 -33.58 -25.54
N PRO A 33 -1.63 -34.52 -24.61
CA PRO A 33 -1.73 -34.23 -23.19
C PRO A 33 -0.44 -33.64 -22.62
N ARG A 34 0.69 -33.91 -23.28
CA ARG A 34 2.02 -33.40 -22.89
C ARG A 34 2.12 -31.87 -22.99
N LEU A 35 1.55 -31.24 -24.01
CA LEU A 35 1.59 -29.76 -24.11
C LEU A 35 0.70 -29.10 -23.06
N ILE A 36 -0.45 -29.71 -22.78
CA ILE A 36 -1.38 -29.25 -21.73
C ILE A 36 -0.73 -29.41 -20.36
N LEU A 37 -0.08 -30.56 -20.11
CA LEU A 37 0.63 -30.84 -18.87
C LEU A 37 1.81 -29.88 -18.65
N VAL A 38 2.61 -29.59 -19.70
CA VAL A 38 3.73 -28.64 -19.62
C VAL A 38 3.21 -27.23 -19.30
N GLY A 39 2.11 -26.81 -19.93
CA GLY A 39 1.47 -25.53 -19.62
C GLY A 39 0.99 -25.43 -18.17
N ILE A 40 0.36 -26.49 -17.65
CA ILE A 40 -0.11 -26.57 -16.25
C ILE A 40 1.07 -26.55 -15.27
N VAL A 41 2.13 -27.31 -15.55
CA VAL A 41 3.31 -27.39 -14.68
C VAL A 41 4.04 -26.06 -14.64
N LEU A 42 4.22 -25.39 -15.79
CA LEU A 42 4.84 -24.06 -15.85
C LEU A 42 4.02 -23.02 -15.04
N LEU A 43 2.69 -23.09 -15.14
CA LEU A 43 1.75 -22.25 -14.40
C LEU A 43 1.88 -22.44 -12.88
N LEU A 44 1.92 -23.71 -12.45
CA LEU A 44 2.07 -24.09 -11.05
C LEU A 44 3.42 -23.63 -10.49
N VAL A 45 4.50 -23.78 -11.25
CA VAL A 45 5.83 -23.32 -10.84
C VAL A 45 5.87 -21.80 -10.69
N ALA A 46 5.31 -21.05 -11.64
CA ALA A 46 5.24 -19.60 -11.56
C ALA A 46 4.41 -19.13 -10.35
N LEU A 47 3.27 -19.77 -10.11
CA LEU A 47 2.42 -19.49 -8.95
C LEU A 47 3.16 -19.74 -7.62
N VAL A 48 3.80 -20.91 -7.50
CA VAL A 48 4.54 -21.27 -6.28
C VAL A 48 5.73 -20.33 -6.05
N ALA A 49 6.46 -19.96 -7.10
CA ALA A 49 7.59 -19.04 -7.00
C ALA A 49 7.17 -17.66 -6.49
N ILE A 50 6.05 -17.12 -6.98
CA ILE A 50 5.55 -15.80 -6.59
C ILE A 50 5.00 -15.83 -5.16
N LEU A 51 4.28 -16.89 -4.78
CA LEU A 51 3.82 -17.08 -3.39
C LEU A 51 5.00 -17.22 -2.41
N ALA A 52 6.10 -17.85 -2.85
CA ALA A 52 7.31 -17.97 -2.02
C ALA A 52 7.99 -16.62 -1.80
N ILE A 53 8.10 -15.79 -2.86
CA ILE A 53 8.64 -14.43 -2.76
C ILE A 53 7.76 -13.57 -1.85
N ALA A 54 6.43 -13.63 -2.02
CA ALA A 54 5.49 -12.86 -1.21
C ALA A 54 5.52 -13.22 0.28
N ARG A 55 5.73 -14.50 0.62
CA ARG A 55 5.90 -14.94 2.02
C ARG A 55 7.23 -14.49 2.63
N GLY A 56 8.27 -14.32 1.82
CA GLY A 56 9.59 -13.86 2.27
C GLY A 56 9.60 -12.40 2.75
N SER A 57 8.67 -11.57 2.28
CA SER A 57 8.61 -10.13 2.60
C SER A 57 7.87 -9.79 3.90
N VAL A 58 7.25 -10.77 4.56
CA VAL A 58 6.31 -10.58 5.71
C VAL A 58 7.02 -10.21 7.03
N GLY A 59 8.35 -10.08 7.02
CA GLY A 59 9.15 -10.04 8.25
C GLY A 59 9.28 -8.70 8.97
N LEU A 60 8.91 -7.55 8.38
CA LEU A 60 9.36 -6.25 8.91
C LEU A 60 8.35 -5.12 8.67
N SER A 61 7.28 -4.97 9.47
CA SER A 61 6.63 -3.67 9.83
C SER A 61 5.31 -3.86 10.61
N PRO A 62 4.93 -2.92 11.51
CA PRO A 62 3.71 -3.00 12.34
C PRO A 62 2.37 -2.92 11.59
N ASP A 63 2.38 -2.58 10.29
CA ASP A 63 1.16 -2.38 9.49
C ASP A 63 0.67 -3.68 8.82
N PHE A 64 0.63 -4.74 9.64
CA PHE A 64 0.48 -6.12 9.19
C PHE A 64 -0.82 -6.41 8.46
N LEU A 65 -1.91 -5.69 8.74
CA LEU A 65 -3.22 -5.97 8.14
C LEU A 65 -3.35 -5.37 6.75
N SER A 66 -2.96 -4.10 6.58
CA SER A 66 -3.05 -3.40 5.29
C SER A 66 -2.12 -4.03 4.26
N GLU A 67 -0.86 -4.28 4.65
CA GLU A 67 0.15 -4.92 3.80
C GLU A 67 -0.28 -6.36 3.42
N PHE A 68 -0.78 -7.14 4.38
CA PHE A 68 -1.27 -8.50 4.12
C PHE A 68 -2.47 -8.52 3.17
N VAL A 69 -3.44 -7.63 3.35
CA VAL A 69 -4.62 -7.54 2.49
C VAL A 69 -4.23 -7.14 1.07
N LEU A 70 -3.33 -6.16 0.90
CA LEU A 70 -2.84 -5.75 -0.42
C LEU A 70 -2.05 -6.86 -1.13
N TYR A 71 -1.20 -7.60 -0.41
CA TYR A 71 -0.52 -8.78 -0.98
C TYR A 71 -1.49 -9.92 -1.30
N ALA A 72 -2.48 -10.17 -0.45
CA ALA A 72 -3.48 -11.21 -0.70
C ALA A 72 -4.34 -10.88 -1.92
N LEU A 73 -4.80 -9.63 -2.06
CA LEU A 73 -5.56 -9.16 -3.23
C LEU A 73 -4.72 -9.23 -4.50
N SER A 74 -3.49 -8.71 -4.48
CA SER A 74 -2.61 -8.75 -5.66
C SER A 74 -2.24 -10.17 -6.09
N ALA A 75 -1.99 -11.06 -5.13
CA ALA A 75 -1.78 -12.47 -5.40
C ALA A 75 -3.03 -13.11 -6.00
N ALA A 76 -4.22 -12.82 -5.45
CA ALA A 76 -5.50 -13.32 -5.94
C ALA A 76 -5.79 -12.87 -7.38
N ASP A 77 -5.66 -11.57 -7.66
CA ASP A 77 -5.84 -10.99 -9.00
C ASP A 77 -4.84 -11.58 -10.00
N LEU A 78 -3.59 -11.75 -9.60
CA LEU A 78 -2.58 -12.37 -10.45
C LEU A 78 -2.90 -13.84 -10.76
N THR A 79 -3.34 -14.63 -9.76
CA THR A 79 -3.82 -15.99 -10.01
C THR A 79 -4.98 -16.02 -10.98
N MET A 80 -5.95 -15.11 -10.84
CA MET A 80 -7.10 -15.03 -11.72
C MET A 80 -6.69 -14.67 -13.16
N LEU A 81 -5.76 -13.72 -13.32
CA LEU A 81 -5.18 -13.34 -14.60
C LEU A 81 -4.45 -14.52 -15.26
N VAL A 82 -3.59 -15.20 -14.50
CA VAL A 82 -2.82 -16.37 -14.95
C VAL A 82 -3.74 -17.52 -15.36
N ALA A 83 -4.79 -17.80 -14.59
CA ALA A 83 -5.81 -18.79 -14.92
C ALA A 83 -6.56 -18.43 -16.22
N LEU A 84 -6.94 -17.16 -16.39
CA LEU A 84 -7.61 -16.68 -17.59
C LEU A 84 -6.72 -16.82 -18.83
N ILE A 85 -5.46 -16.39 -18.74
CA ILE A 85 -4.47 -16.54 -19.82
C ILE A 85 -4.28 -18.02 -20.16
N PHE A 86 -4.24 -18.91 -19.18
CA PHE A 86 -4.12 -20.35 -19.41
C PHE A 86 -5.33 -20.92 -20.17
N VAL A 87 -6.56 -20.59 -19.75
CA VAL A 87 -7.79 -21.02 -20.44
C VAL A 87 -7.82 -20.50 -21.88
N LEU A 88 -7.44 -19.23 -22.07
CA LEU A 88 -7.40 -18.60 -23.38
C LEU A 88 -6.33 -19.22 -24.28
N ALA A 89 -5.11 -19.40 -23.78
CA ALA A 89 -4.01 -20.03 -24.50
C ALA A 89 -4.36 -21.47 -24.90
N ARG A 90 -4.96 -22.25 -24.00
CA ARG A 90 -5.47 -23.60 -24.32
C ARG A 90 -6.45 -23.58 -25.49
N ASN A 91 -7.39 -22.63 -25.49
CA ASN A 91 -8.39 -22.50 -26.54
C ASN A 91 -7.78 -22.05 -27.88
N ILE A 92 -6.85 -21.08 -27.84
CA ILE A 92 -6.13 -20.58 -29.02
C ILE A 92 -5.27 -21.68 -29.65
N VAL A 93 -4.53 -22.45 -28.83
CA VAL A 93 -3.71 -23.57 -29.30
C VAL A 93 -4.57 -24.63 -29.97
N LYS A 94 -5.70 -25.01 -29.37
CA LYS A 94 -6.66 -25.95 -29.99
C LYS A 94 -7.16 -25.43 -31.33
N LEU A 95 -7.57 -24.16 -31.38
CA LEU A 95 -8.09 -23.50 -32.58
C LEU A 95 -7.03 -23.45 -33.70
N LEU A 96 -5.78 -23.11 -33.37
CA LEU A 96 -4.65 -23.06 -34.33
C LEU A 96 -4.30 -24.44 -34.87
N VAL A 97 -4.32 -25.48 -34.02
CA VAL A 97 -4.05 -26.86 -34.42
C VAL A 97 -5.17 -27.41 -35.31
N GLU A 98 -6.44 -27.17 -34.96
CA GLU A 98 -7.61 -27.56 -35.76
C GLU A 98 -7.68 -26.80 -37.10
N ARG A 99 -7.25 -25.53 -37.13
CA ARG A 99 -7.17 -24.73 -38.37
C ARG A 99 -6.30 -25.38 -39.45
N ARG A 100 -5.31 -26.20 -39.08
CA ARG A 100 -4.43 -26.90 -40.03
C ARG A 100 -5.04 -28.17 -40.65
N ARG A 101 -6.15 -28.72 -40.13
CA ARG A 101 -6.81 -29.94 -40.67
C ARG A 101 -8.08 -29.59 -41.45
N ALA A 102 -7.94 -28.69 -42.43
CA ALA A 102 -9.03 -28.08 -43.18
C ALA A 102 -10.00 -29.08 -43.83
N LEU A 103 -11.25 -29.09 -43.36
CA LEU A 103 -12.43 -29.44 -44.15
C LEU A 103 -12.95 -28.16 -44.86
N PRO A 104 -13.46 -28.24 -46.10
CA PRO A 104 -13.80 -27.06 -46.91
C PRO A 104 -14.80 -26.08 -46.28
N PHE A 105 -15.66 -26.54 -45.37
CA PHE A 105 -16.61 -25.71 -44.60
C PHE A 105 -15.97 -24.84 -43.49
N ALA A 106 -14.71 -25.10 -43.11
CA ALA A 106 -14.04 -24.36 -42.03
C ALA A 106 -13.73 -22.90 -42.39
N ARG A 107 -13.62 -22.58 -43.69
CA ARG A 107 -13.24 -21.26 -44.20
C ARG A 107 -14.35 -20.22 -43.99
N PHE A 108 -15.60 -20.62 -44.20
CA PHE A 108 -16.78 -19.78 -43.95
C PHE A 108 -17.00 -19.54 -42.45
N ARG A 109 -16.93 -20.61 -41.63
CA ARG A 109 -17.04 -20.49 -40.17
C ARG A 109 -15.93 -19.62 -39.58
N ALA A 110 -14.68 -19.77 -40.03
CA ALA A 110 -13.57 -18.96 -39.55
C ALA A 110 -13.74 -17.47 -39.86
N LYS A 111 -14.25 -17.12 -41.06
CA LYS A 111 -14.53 -15.73 -41.44
C LYS A 111 -15.65 -15.11 -40.59
N LEU A 112 -16.70 -15.89 -40.29
CA LEU A 112 -17.80 -15.48 -39.42
C LEU A 112 -17.34 -15.31 -37.95
N VAL A 113 -16.52 -16.23 -37.45
CA VAL A 113 -15.95 -16.15 -36.09
C VAL A 113 -15.01 -14.95 -35.97
N PHE A 114 -14.17 -14.66 -36.97
CA PHE A 114 -13.32 -13.47 -36.96
C PHE A 114 -14.12 -12.16 -36.98
N ALA A 115 -15.21 -12.11 -37.74
CA ALA A 115 -16.10 -10.94 -37.76
C ALA A 115 -16.78 -10.74 -36.39
N LEU A 116 -17.28 -11.81 -35.77
CA LEU A 116 -17.90 -11.77 -34.45
C LEU A 116 -16.89 -11.40 -33.35
N LEU A 117 -15.67 -11.94 -33.44
CA LEU A 117 -14.58 -11.64 -32.52
C LEU A 117 -14.16 -10.17 -32.68
N GLY A 118 -14.02 -9.66 -33.89
CA GLY A 118 -13.73 -8.24 -34.12
C GLY A 118 -14.83 -7.34 -33.54
N MET A 119 -16.10 -7.66 -33.80
CA MET A 119 -17.25 -6.89 -33.32
C MET A 119 -17.34 -6.81 -31.79
N THR A 120 -16.83 -7.81 -31.07
CA THR A 120 -16.84 -7.85 -29.59
C THR A 120 -15.52 -7.35 -28.99
N LEU A 121 -14.39 -7.62 -29.63
CA LEU A 121 -13.05 -7.26 -29.14
C LEU A 121 -12.77 -5.77 -29.28
N ILE A 122 -13.23 -5.14 -30.36
CA ILE A 122 -13.07 -3.69 -30.57
C ILE A 122 -13.71 -2.88 -29.43
N PRO A 123 -15.01 -3.04 -29.10
CA PRO A 123 -15.61 -2.28 -28.00
C PRO A 123 -15.02 -2.67 -26.64
N ALA A 124 -14.63 -3.92 -26.42
CA ALA A 124 -13.99 -4.34 -25.17
C ALA A 124 -12.63 -3.65 -24.96
N LEU A 125 -11.79 -3.57 -26.00
CA LEU A 125 -10.50 -2.87 -25.92
C LEU A 125 -10.68 -1.37 -25.72
N LEU A 126 -11.69 -0.77 -26.36
CA LEU A 126 -12.00 0.65 -26.20
C LEU A 126 -12.40 0.95 -24.75
N VAL A 127 -13.31 0.14 -24.17
CA VAL A 127 -13.69 0.23 -22.75
C VAL A 127 -12.50 0.00 -21.84
N LEU A 128 -11.61 -0.95 -22.15
CA LEU A 128 -10.42 -1.22 -21.34
C LEU A 128 -9.48 0.00 -21.31
N ILE A 129 -9.19 0.61 -22.46
CA ILE A 129 -8.31 1.76 -22.57
C ILE A 129 -8.92 2.97 -21.85
N VAL A 130 -10.17 3.32 -22.19
CA VAL A 130 -10.86 4.46 -21.58
C VAL A 130 -11.07 4.24 -20.09
N GLY A 131 -11.50 3.05 -19.68
CA GLY A 131 -11.68 2.69 -18.28
C GLY A 131 -10.38 2.76 -17.48
N SER A 132 -9.26 2.29 -18.05
CA SER A 132 -7.94 2.38 -17.40
C SER A 132 -7.51 3.82 -17.20
N GLU A 133 -7.71 4.67 -18.21
CA GLU A 133 -7.40 6.10 -18.14
C GLU A 133 -8.29 6.81 -17.11
N LEU A 134 -9.59 6.49 -17.10
CA LEU A 134 -10.53 7.02 -16.12
C LEU A 134 -10.17 6.60 -14.70
N ILE A 135 -9.81 5.33 -14.46
CA ILE A 135 -9.41 4.86 -13.13
C ILE A 135 -8.16 5.59 -12.67
N ARG A 136 -7.12 5.66 -13.52
CA ARG A 136 -5.84 6.32 -13.21
C ARG A 136 -6.06 7.79 -12.84
N ASN A 137 -6.82 8.51 -13.68
CA ASN A 137 -7.14 9.93 -13.46
C ASN A 137 -8.16 10.15 -12.33
N SER A 138 -8.97 9.15 -11.96
CA SER A 138 -9.91 9.26 -10.83
C SER A 138 -9.19 9.04 -9.51
N VAL A 139 -8.26 8.09 -9.43
CA VAL A 139 -7.42 7.88 -8.24
C VAL A 139 -6.62 9.16 -7.94
N ASP A 140 -5.96 9.73 -8.95
CA ASP A 140 -5.17 10.96 -8.75
C ASP A 140 -6.03 12.13 -8.27
N ARG A 141 -7.28 12.25 -8.75
CA ARG A 141 -8.19 13.35 -8.36
C ARG A 141 -8.84 13.16 -7.00
N TRP A 142 -9.24 11.94 -6.65
CA TRP A 142 -9.91 11.66 -5.38
C TRP A 142 -8.92 11.61 -4.20
N PHE A 143 -7.66 11.26 -4.45
CA PHE A 143 -6.65 11.18 -3.40
C PHE A 143 -5.77 12.41 -3.27
N ASN A 144 -5.44 13.13 -4.36
CA ASN A 144 -4.53 14.29 -4.23
C ASN A 144 -5.25 15.61 -3.93
N ALA A 145 -6.47 15.84 -4.44
CA ALA A 145 -7.13 17.13 -4.28
C ALA A 145 -7.43 17.53 -2.81
N PRO A 146 -7.75 16.59 -1.88
CA PRO A 146 -7.91 16.95 -0.46
C PRO A 146 -6.65 16.76 0.39
N MET A 147 -5.61 16.07 -0.08
CA MET A 147 -4.49 15.68 0.79
C MET A 147 -3.55 16.86 1.07
N ASP A 148 -3.27 17.68 0.07
CA ASP A 148 -2.42 18.88 0.23
C ASP A 148 -3.08 19.92 1.16
N ASP A 149 -4.40 20.08 1.05
CA ASP A 149 -5.19 20.96 1.93
C ASP A 149 -5.23 20.44 3.37
N VAL A 150 -5.34 19.13 3.57
CA VAL A 150 -5.31 18.52 4.92
C VAL A 150 -3.93 18.66 5.55
N ILE A 151 -2.85 18.44 4.79
CA ILE A 151 -1.48 18.58 5.30
C ILE A 151 -1.16 20.03 5.63
N SER A 152 -1.51 20.97 4.74
CA SER A 152 -1.30 22.40 4.99
C SER A 152 -2.11 22.92 6.18
N SER A 153 -3.37 22.48 6.31
CA SER A 153 -4.21 22.79 7.47
C SER A 153 -3.66 22.21 8.76
N ALA A 154 -3.18 20.96 8.75
CA ALA A 154 -2.54 20.33 9.91
C ALA A 154 -1.26 21.08 10.33
N ASN A 155 -0.46 21.54 9.35
CA ASN A 155 0.74 22.32 9.63
C ASN A 155 0.39 23.72 10.17
N ALA A 156 -0.65 24.36 9.64
CA ALA A 156 -1.15 25.64 10.15
C ALA A 156 -1.62 25.51 11.61
N ILE A 157 -2.40 24.47 11.95
CA ILE A 157 -2.85 24.21 13.32
C ILE A 157 -1.66 23.92 14.24
N ALA A 158 -0.67 23.14 13.78
CA ALA A 158 0.52 22.86 14.57
C ALA A 158 1.31 24.15 14.85
N SER A 159 1.52 24.99 13.81
CA SER A 159 2.22 26.27 13.94
C SER A 159 1.49 27.21 14.90
N ASP A 160 0.17 27.33 14.78
CA ASP A 160 -0.66 28.17 15.64
C ASP A 160 -0.60 27.69 17.10
N TYR A 161 -0.70 26.38 17.31
CA TYR A 161 -0.56 25.77 18.63
C TYR A 161 0.81 26.04 19.26
N TYR A 162 1.91 25.94 18.51
CA TYR A 162 3.24 26.26 19.02
C TYR A 162 3.38 27.74 19.35
N HIS A 163 2.82 28.63 18.51
CA HIS A 163 2.92 30.07 18.72
C HIS A 163 2.12 30.51 19.95
N GLU A 164 0.90 30.00 20.13
CA GLU A 164 0.09 30.25 21.32
C GLU A 164 0.76 29.70 22.58
N ARG A 165 1.42 28.54 22.47
CA ARG A 165 2.17 27.96 23.59
C ARG A 165 3.39 28.79 23.97
N GLU A 166 4.10 29.35 23.00
CA GLU A 166 5.23 30.25 23.23
C GLU A 166 4.78 31.51 23.98
N VAL A 167 3.74 32.20 23.48
CA VAL A 167 3.17 33.39 24.14
C VAL A 167 2.72 33.07 25.57
N PHE A 168 2.02 31.95 25.75
CA PHE A 168 1.58 31.50 27.07
C PHE A 168 2.74 31.25 28.05
N VAL A 169 3.84 30.64 27.57
CA VAL A 169 5.04 30.35 28.38
C VAL A 169 5.75 31.65 28.75
N ASP A 170 5.91 32.58 27.81
CA ASP A 170 6.54 33.88 28.05
C ASP A 170 5.77 34.72 29.06
N GLU A 171 4.45 34.81 28.92
CA GLU A 171 3.61 35.53 29.89
C GLU A 171 3.67 34.89 31.29
N SER A 172 3.69 33.57 31.35
CA SER A 172 3.80 32.82 32.60
C SER A 172 5.18 33.06 33.24
N ALA A 173 6.25 33.03 32.46
CA ALA A 173 7.61 33.30 32.92
C ALA A 173 7.77 34.74 33.45
N ALA A 174 7.28 35.74 32.71
CA ALA A 174 7.33 37.15 33.14
C ALA A 174 6.58 37.37 34.46
N ARG A 175 5.42 36.72 34.63
CA ARG A 175 4.64 36.78 35.86
C ARG A 175 5.37 36.10 37.02
N VAL A 176 5.88 34.88 36.82
CA VAL A 176 6.67 34.19 37.83
C VAL A 176 7.88 35.03 38.24
N ALA A 177 8.59 35.64 37.29
CA ALA A 177 9.69 36.56 37.58
C ALA A 177 9.23 37.76 38.42
N SER A 178 8.07 38.35 38.13
CA SER A 178 7.50 39.46 38.90
C SER A 178 7.07 39.09 40.33
N LEU A 179 6.72 37.83 40.56
CA LEU A 179 6.40 37.29 41.89
C LEU A 179 7.68 37.02 42.67
N LEU A 180 8.68 36.41 42.01
CA LEU A 180 9.98 36.10 42.60
C LEU A 180 10.80 37.35 42.90
N SER A 181 10.67 38.44 42.15
CA SER A 181 11.37 39.71 42.42
C SER A 181 10.93 40.39 43.73
N ARG A 182 9.77 40.00 44.28
CA ARG A 182 9.26 40.49 45.57
C ARG A 182 9.81 39.71 46.76
N VAL A 183 10.50 38.60 46.51
CA VAL A 183 11.08 37.72 47.52
C VAL A 183 12.60 37.87 47.46
N ASP A 184 13.24 38.04 48.62
CA ASP A 184 14.69 38.02 48.67
C ASP A 184 15.20 36.58 48.51
N LEU A 185 15.52 36.22 47.26
CA LEU A 185 16.00 34.90 46.88
C LEU A 185 17.35 34.53 47.51
N ALA A 186 18.07 35.49 48.12
CA ALA A 186 19.33 35.24 48.82
C ALA A 186 19.13 34.66 50.22
N THR A 187 18.04 35.03 50.89
CA THR A 187 17.75 34.66 52.29
C THR A 187 16.48 33.80 52.44
N ALA A 188 15.65 33.70 51.39
CA ALA A 188 14.40 32.96 51.43
C ALA A 188 14.58 31.43 51.54
N ASP A 189 13.72 30.83 52.36
CA ASP A 189 13.60 29.38 52.50
C ASP A 189 12.99 28.77 51.22
N VAL A 190 13.56 27.65 50.77
CA VAL A 190 13.16 26.87 49.59
C VAL A 190 11.66 26.53 49.65
N THR A 191 11.15 26.28 50.85
CA THR A 191 9.74 25.97 51.13
C THR A 191 8.82 27.15 50.85
N ALA A 192 9.23 28.37 51.21
CA ALA A 192 8.44 29.58 50.99
C ALA A 192 8.31 29.93 49.49
N VAL A 193 9.38 29.69 48.73
CA VAL A 193 9.36 29.85 47.26
C VAL A 193 8.45 28.80 46.61
N ARG A 194 8.46 27.56 47.10
CA ARG A 194 7.57 26.50 46.62
C ARG A 194 6.09 26.81 46.87
N ASP A 195 5.74 27.29 48.07
CA ASP A 195 4.37 27.65 48.43
C ASP A 195 3.83 28.84 47.61
N LEU A 196 4.72 29.76 47.21
CA LEU A 196 4.37 30.87 46.32
C LEU A 196 4.10 30.41 44.86
N LEU A 197 4.77 29.35 44.41
CA LEU A 197 4.68 28.83 43.03
C LEU A 197 3.61 27.75 42.85
N LEU A 198 3.18 27.09 43.93
CA LEU A 198 2.15 26.05 43.94
C LEU A 198 0.80 26.47 43.29
N PRO A 199 0.27 27.69 43.54
CA PRO A 199 -0.95 28.16 42.88
C PRO A 199 -0.82 28.21 41.36
N GLU A 200 0.35 28.56 40.84
CA GLU A 200 0.56 28.80 39.41
C GLU A 200 0.62 27.50 38.59
N ILE A 201 1.10 26.43 39.22
CA ILE A 201 1.13 25.08 38.64
C ILE A 201 -0.26 24.44 38.68
N THR A 202 -0.99 24.68 39.76
CA THR A 202 -2.32 24.09 39.95
C THR A 202 -3.39 24.79 39.10
N GLN A 203 -3.28 26.12 38.91
CA GLN A 203 -4.32 26.91 38.25
C GLN A 203 -4.09 27.13 36.75
N ARG A 204 -2.84 27.23 36.25
CA ARG A 204 -2.57 27.70 34.88
C ARG A 204 -2.12 26.65 33.86
N ARG A 205 -2.27 25.35 34.11
CA ARG A 205 -1.79 24.29 33.17
C ARG A 205 -0.27 24.36 32.89
N VAL A 206 0.50 25.00 33.76
CA VAL A 206 1.96 24.91 33.76
C VAL A 206 2.33 23.60 34.42
N GLN A 207 3.02 22.72 33.69
CA GLN A 207 3.32 21.37 34.18
C GLN A 207 4.56 21.34 35.08
N MET A 208 5.47 22.31 34.94
CA MET A 208 6.71 22.36 35.70
C MET A 208 7.27 23.78 35.75
N ILE A 209 7.79 24.19 36.89
CA ILE A 209 8.54 25.42 37.09
C ILE A 209 9.83 25.08 37.82
N GLU A 210 10.97 25.38 37.18
CA GLU A 210 12.29 25.26 37.80
C GLU A 210 12.90 26.65 37.99
N VAL A 211 13.34 26.93 39.21
CA VAL A 211 13.97 28.20 39.58
C VAL A 211 15.45 27.97 39.79
N TYR A 212 16.27 28.76 39.09
CA TYR A 212 17.71 28.70 39.18
C TYR A 212 18.27 29.98 39.79
N ARG A 213 19.32 29.85 40.60
CA ARG A 213 20.11 30.96 41.13
C ARG A 213 21.38 31.11 40.30
N VAL A 214 21.65 32.34 39.85
CA VAL A 214 22.94 32.68 39.24
C VAL A 214 23.90 33.05 40.35
N VAL A 215 25.04 32.35 40.42
CA VAL A 215 26.13 32.65 41.35
C VAL A 215 27.27 33.24 40.54
N GLU A 216 27.46 34.54 40.67
CA GLU A 216 28.60 35.26 40.08
C GLU A 216 29.75 35.24 41.07
N GLN A 217 30.85 34.59 40.69
CA GLN A 217 32.06 34.52 41.48
C GLN A 217 33.14 35.37 40.80
N PRO A 218 33.81 36.31 41.50
CA PRO A 218 34.78 37.20 40.87
C PRO A 218 35.89 36.42 40.15
N GLY A 219 35.97 36.55 38.83
CA GLY A 219 36.98 35.89 37.98
C GLY A 219 36.59 34.53 37.39
N GLN A 220 35.34 34.08 37.53
CA GLN A 220 34.85 32.83 36.96
C GLN A 220 33.52 33.04 36.21
N ASP A 221 33.27 32.20 35.19
CA ASP A 221 32.03 32.28 34.42
C ASP A 221 30.80 32.08 35.34
N PRO A 222 29.73 32.88 35.16
CA PRO A 222 28.53 32.81 35.99
C PRO A 222 27.94 31.40 35.95
N THR A 223 27.85 30.77 37.12
CA THR A 223 27.40 29.38 37.25
C THR A 223 25.97 29.34 37.77
N VAL A 224 25.16 28.47 37.18
CA VAL A 224 23.73 28.35 37.47
C VAL A 224 23.50 27.19 38.43
N THR A 225 22.87 27.45 39.58
CA THR A 225 22.59 26.43 40.60
C THR A 225 21.07 26.27 40.76
N PRO A 226 20.49 25.07 40.63
CA PRO A 226 19.05 24.88 40.80
C PRO A 226 18.64 25.15 42.26
N LEU A 227 17.61 25.96 42.46
CA LEU A 227 17.12 26.37 43.78
C LEU A 227 15.87 25.58 44.18
N VAL A 228 14.86 25.54 43.31
CA VAL A 228 13.59 24.85 43.56
C VAL A 228 13.08 24.24 42.26
N ASP A 229 12.57 23.02 42.34
CA ASP A 229 11.81 22.36 41.29
C ASP A 229 10.40 22.10 41.80
N VAL A 230 9.40 22.60 41.08
CA VAL A 230 7.99 22.37 41.39
C VAL A 230 7.31 21.77 40.16
N VAL A 231 6.87 20.52 40.30
CA VAL A 231 6.31 19.70 39.22
C VAL A 231 4.82 19.45 39.47
N ALA A 232 4.02 19.53 38.41
CA ALA A 232 2.61 19.17 38.45
C ALA A 232 2.45 17.63 38.57
N PRO A 233 1.42 17.14 39.28
CA PRO A 233 1.12 15.71 39.37
C PRO A 233 0.83 15.02 38.03
N SER A 234 0.52 15.80 36.99
CA SER A 234 0.16 15.34 35.65
C SER A 234 1.35 15.18 34.70
N LEU A 235 2.59 15.43 35.15
CA LEU A 235 3.76 15.30 34.30
C LEU A 235 4.05 13.82 33.96
N PRO A 236 4.22 13.45 32.69
CA PRO A 236 4.56 12.08 32.31
C PRO A 236 5.88 11.60 32.92
N PRO A 237 5.99 10.33 33.33
CA PRO A 237 7.24 9.76 33.83
C PRO A 237 8.29 9.72 32.71
N GLY A 238 9.50 10.23 32.96
CA GLY A 238 10.61 10.28 31.99
C GLY A 238 11.09 11.67 31.58
N HIS A 239 10.58 12.74 32.21
CA HIS A 239 11.08 14.10 31.97
C HIS A 239 12.59 14.23 32.29
N THR A 240 13.35 14.82 31.37
CA THR A 240 14.80 14.97 31.47
C THR A 240 15.20 16.39 31.85
N LYS A 241 15.67 16.58 33.08
CA LYS A 241 16.17 17.88 33.61
C LYS A 241 17.32 18.50 32.79
N ALA A 242 18.09 17.67 32.10
CA ALA A 242 19.23 18.11 31.28
C ALA A 242 18.86 19.06 30.12
N VAL A 243 17.58 19.17 29.74
CA VAL A 243 17.13 20.16 28.75
C VAL A 243 16.96 21.53 29.42
N ALA A 244 16.34 21.56 30.61
CA ALA A 244 16.15 22.78 31.38
C ALA A 244 17.49 23.33 31.90
N ASP A 245 18.39 22.47 32.39
CA ASP A 245 19.75 22.85 32.80
C ASP A 245 20.53 23.53 31.67
N ARG A 246 20.43 23.00 30.44
CA ARG A 246 21.08 23.56 29.26
C ARG A 246 20.46 24.90 28.84
N LEU A 247 19.15 25.04 28.97
CA LEU A 247 18.46 26.30 28.68
C LEU A 247 18.86 27.38 29.69
N ALA A 248 18.94 27.04 30.97
CA ALA A 248 19.36 27.93 32.05
C ALA A 248 20.83 28.35 31.92
N ALA A 249 21.73 27.42 31.59
CA ALA A 249 23.13 27.75 31.29
C ALA A 249 23.24 28.68 30.07
N ARG A 250 22.44 28.43 29.03
CA ARG A 250 22.42 29.27 27.81
C ARG A 250 21.91 30.68 28.10
N SER A 251 20.86 30.85 28.91
CA SER A 251 20.32 32.18 29.23
C SER A 251 21.33 33.05 29.97
N VAL A 252 22.16 32.45 30.83
CA VAL A 252 23.21 33.16 31.57
C VAL A 252 24.41 33.49 30.67
N SER A 253 24.83 32.57 29.80
CA SER A 253 25.92 32.84 28.83
C SER A 253 25.53 33.80 27.68
N GLY A 254 24.23 33.89 27.36
CA GLY A 254 23.71 34.69 26.25
C GLY A 254 23.29 36.11 26.67
N GLY A 255 22.98 36.32 27.95
CA GLY A 255 22.58 37.63 28.50
C GLY A 255 23.68 38.69 28.43
N ASP A 256 24.95 38.29 28.50
CA ASP A 256 26.11 39.21 28.48
C ASP A 256 26.35 39.91 27.13
N LYS A 257 25.61 39.50 26.07
CA LYS A 257 25.68 40.14 24.74
C LYS A 257 24.58 41.16 24.46
N ARG A 258 23.50 41.24 25.26
CA ARG A 258 22.38 42.17 25.02
C ARG A 258 22.40 43.43 25.90
N THR A 259 23.30 43.53 26.86
CA THR A 259 23.42 44.68 27.78
C THR A 259 24.59 45.62 27.44
N ARG A 260 25.23 45.44 26.27
CA ARG A 260 26.28 46.33 25.74
C ARG A 260 25.93 46.83 24.33
N GLU A 261 24.74 47.37 24.12
CA GLU A 261 24.44 48.32 23.02
C GLU A 261 23.50 49.41 23.52
#